data_AF-A0A2S9FJS3-F1
#
_entry.id   AF-A0A2S9FJS3-F1
#
_cell.length_a   1.000
_cell.length_b   1.000
_cell.length_c   1.000
_cell.angle_alpha   90.00
_cell.angle_beta   90.00
_cell.angle_gamma   90.00
#
_symmetry.space_group_name_H-M   'P 1'
#
loop_
_entity.id
_entity.type
_entity.pdbx_description
1 polymer ?
#
loop_
_entity_poly.entity_id
_entity_poly.type
_entity_poly.pdbx_seq_one_letter_code
_entity_poly.pdbx_strand_id
1 'polypeptide(L)'
;MRQRNRSRLIAMLMAVGVVAGLTVAAPAALAQPVPAPAPAPVPAPPPANPVAFPNPFAPPPPTAPTAADPFAVIPGDPLPIPEGTPEGQNPNPFVGQPPFVPPSFNPTNGSIAGAAKPIYINFQRPIANRQMAQDAVHISSNPPVAGRFYWVTDTQLRWRPQDFWPAG
;
A
#
# COMPACT_ATOMS: atom_id res chain seq x y z
N MET A 1 -32.45 -18.27 -54.97
CA MET A 1 -33.11 -18.58 -53.69
C MET A 1 -32.66 -17.57 -52.64
N ARG A 2 -33.63 -16.91 -51.96
CA ARG A 2 -33.55 -16.05 -50.74
C ARG A 2 -32.62 -14.81 -50.84
N GLN A 3 -33.05 -13.57 -51.12
CA GLN A 3 -34.15 -12.72 -50.63
C GLN A 3 -34.11 -12.41 -49.11
N ARG A 4 -34.19 -11.09 -48.84
CA ARG A 4 -34.49 -10.35 -47.58
C ARG A 4 -33.27 -10.01 -46.71
N ASN A 5 -33.01 -8.79 -46.22
CA ASN A 5 -33.62 -7.45 -46.24
C ASN A 5 -32.50 -6.50 -45.74
N ARG A 6 -32.12 -5.38 -46.37
CA ARG A 6 -32.82 -4.08 -46.42
C ARG A 6 -33.50 -3.66 -45.10
N SER A 7 -32.71 -3.08 -44.19
CA SER A 7 -33.13 -1.99 -43.30
C SER A 7 -32.05 -0.92 -43.40
N ARG A 8 -32.09 -0.03 -44.40
CA ARG A 8 -32.74 1.29 -44.34
C ARG A 8 -32.54 1.94 -42.94
N LEU A 9 -31.51 2.76 -42.77
CA LEU A 9 -31.50 4.21 -43.07
C LEU A 9 -32.57 4.98 -42.26
N ILE A 10 -32.04 5.95 -41.51
CA ILE A 10 -32.65 7.23 -41.13
C ILE A 10 -33.56 7.20 -39.90
N ALA A 11 -32.98 7.66 -38.79
CA ALA A 11 -33.64 8.58 -37.89
C ALA A 11 -32.62 9.66 -37.47
N MET A 12 -32.53 10.71 -38.28
CA MET A 12 -32.05 12.02 -37.84
C MET A 12 -33.05 12.55 -36.79
N LEU A 13 -32.56 13.11 -35.69
CA LEU A 13 -33.12 14.37 -35.17
C LEU A 13 -32.15 15.06 -34.22
N MET A 14 -31.92 16.33 -34.57
CA MET A 14 -31.10 17.33 -33.92
C MET A 14 -31.59 17.64 -32.50
N ALA A 15 -30.64 17.84 -31.58
CA ALA A 15 -30.85 18.69 -30.42
C ALA A 15 -29.55 19.44 -30.11
N VAL A 16 -29.37 20.56 -30.79
CA VAL A 16 -28.49 21.66 -30.37
C VAL A 16 -29.16 22.28 -29.14
N GLY A 17 -28.47 22.23 -28.00
CA GLY A 17 -28.96 22.73 -26.72
C GLY A 17 -27.84 23.39 -25.93
N VAL A 18 -27.50 24.62 -26.32
CA VAL A 18 -27.05 25.75 -25.50
C VAL A 18 -26.00 25.43 -24.41
N VAL A 19 -24.73 25.67 -24.78
CA VAL A 19 -23.62 25.95 -23.86
C VAL A 19 -23.86 27.34 -23.25
N ALA A 20 -24.40 27.39 -22.03
CA ALA A 20 -24.38 28.59 -21.18
C ALA A 20 -24.58 28.17 -19.72
N GLY A 21 -23.51 27.66 -19.10
CA GLY A 21 -23.49 27.22 -17.71
C GLY A 21 -22.38 27.91 -16.93
N LEU A 22 -22.64 29.14 -16.51
CA LEU A 22 -22.20 29.75 -15.24
C LEU A 22 -20.74 29.46 -14.79
N THR A 23 -19.79 30.25 -15.27
CA THR A 23 -18.51 30.43 -14.57
C THR A 23 -18.75 31.25 -13.30
N VAL A 24 -19.18 30.58 -12.23
CA VAL A 24 -19.08 31.17 -10.89
C VAL A 24 -17.59 31.17 -10.55
N ALA A 25 -16.99 32.34 -10.63
CA ALA A 25 -15.69 32.62 -10.05
C ALA A 25 -15.77 32.32 -8.55
N ALA A 26 -15.22 31.18 -8.14
CA ALA A 26 -14.92 30.94 -6.74
C ALA A 26 -13.80 31.91 -6.34
N PRO A 27 -14.00 32.82 -5.38
CA PRO A 27 -12.87 33.49 -4.79
C PRO A 27 -12.06 32.41 -4.07
N ALA A 28 -10.78 32.31 -4.41
CA ALA A 28 -9.80 31.54 -3.65
C ALA A 28 -9.81 32.07 -2.22
N ALA A 29 -10.56 31.41 -1.34
CA ALA A 29 -10.50 31.63 0.08
C ALA A 29 -9.15 31.08 0.56
N LEU A 30 -8.12 31.93 0.54
CA LEU A 30 -6.90 31.75 1.33
C LEU A 30 -7.25 31.92 2.81
N ALA A 31 -8.06 31.01 3.35
CA ALA A 31 -8.23 30.88 4.78
C ALA A 31 -6.92 30.30 5.32
N GLN A 32 -6.00 31.19 5.70
CA GLN A 32 -4.87 30.79 6.53
C GLN A 32 -5.46 30.15 7.80
N PRO A 33 -5.01 28.94 8.20
CA PRO A 33 -5.40 28.39 9.48
C PRO A 33 -4.97 29.37 10.56
N VAL A 34 -5.92 29.92 11.32
CA VAL A 34 -5.60 30.71 12.50
C VAL A 34 -4.75 29.82 13.41
N PRO A 35 -3.52 30.22 13.77
CA PRO A 35 -2.71 29.46 14.72
C PRO A 35 -3.52 29.25 16.00
N ALA A 36 -3.57 28.01 16.49
CA ALA A 36 -4.23 27.72 17.75
C ALA A 36 -3.70 28.64 18.86
N PRO A 37 -4.54 29.14 19.78
CA PRO A 37 -4.08 29.95 20.90
C PRO A 37 -2.98 29.21 21.66
N ALA A 38 -1.89 29.91 22.00
CA ALA A 38 -0.80 29.32 22.77
C ALA A 38 -1.36 28.74 24.10
N PRO A 39 -0.88 27.56 24.54
CA PRO A 39 -1.22 27.03 25.85
C PRO A 39 -0.92 28.07 26.93
N ALA A 40 -1.81 28.20 27.93
CA ALA A 40 -1.58 29.09 29.06
C ALA A 40 -0.22 28.77 29.73
N PRO A 41 0.56 29.78 30.18
CA PRO A 41 1.81 29.54 30.88
C PRO A 41 1.55 28.65 32.09
N VAL A 42 2.27 27.54 32.18
CA VAL A 42 2.23 26.67 33.35
C VAL A 42 2.73 27.49 34.55
N PRO A 43 2.01 27.51 35.70
CA PRO A 43 2.50 28.20 36.88
C PRO A 43 3.91 27.71 37.23
N ALA A 44 4.83 28.64 37.48
CA ALA A 44 6.18 28.28 37.88
C ALA A 44 6.13 27.37 39.13
N PRO A 45 6.93 26.29 39.18
CA PRO A 45 6.99 25.45 40.37
C PRO A 45 7.42 26.30 41.58
N PRO A 46 6.92 25.99 42.80
CA PRO A 46 7.34 26.69 44.00
C PRO A 46 8.86 26.63 44.15
N PRO A 47 9.49 27.67 44.72
CA PRO A 47 10.93 27.67 44.94
C PRO A 47 11.32 26.41 45.73
N ALA A 48 12.37 25.73 45.27
CA ALA A 48 12.85 24.52 45.93
C ALA A 48 13.15 24.81 47.39
N ASN A 49 12.59 24.01 48.30
CA ASN A 49 12.87 24.10 49.72
C ASN A 49 14.38 23.86 49.94
N PRO A 50 15.17 24.83 50.42
CA PRO A 50 16.63 24.70 50.51
C PRO A 50 17.09 23.68 51.56
N VAL A 51 16.14 23.08 52.31
CA VAL A 51 16.39 22.08 53.35
C VAL A 51 15.85 20.69 52.94
N ALA A 52 15.42 20.52 51.69
CA ALA A 52 15.03 19.20 51.19
C ALA A 52 16.29 18.34 50.98
N PHE A 53 16.55 17.45 51.94
CA PHE A 53 17.58 16.43 51.79
C PHE A 53 17.21 15.51 50.61
N PRO A 54 18.17 15.18 49.72
CA PRO A 54 17.89 14.27 48.61
C PRO A 54 17.39 12.94 49.18
N ASN A 55 16.17 12.56 48.85
CA ASN A 55 15.62 11.28 49.24
C ASN A 55 16.38 10.18 48.46
N PRO A 56 17.23 9.36 49.12
CA PRO A 56 18.01 8.33 48.43
C PRO A 56 17.12 7.19 47.90
N PHE A 57 15.84 7.17 48.28
CA PHE A 57 14.82 6.23 47.80
C PHE A 57 13.89 6.84 46.75
N ALA A 58 14.17 8.04 46.24
CA ALA A 58 13.43 8.56 45.10
C ALA A 58 13.68 7.65 43.87
N PRO A 59 12.63 7.14 43.20
CA PRO A 59 12.83 6.45 41.94
C PRO A 59 13.54 7.39 40.96
N PRO A 60 14.43 6.88 40.10
CA PRO A 60 15.11 7.72 39.12
C PRO A 60 14.06 8.47 38.29
N PRO A 61 14.30 9.75 37.94
CA PRO A 61 13.38 10.50 37.09
C PRO A 61 13.11 9.68 35.82
N PRO A 62 11.86 9.67 35.31
CA PRO A 62 11.55 8.97 34.08
C PRO A 62 12.53 9.48 33.02
N THR A 63 13.31 8.56 32.47
CA THR A 63 14.25 8.86 31.39
C THR A 63 13.42 9.53 30.31
N ALA A 64 13.76 10.76 29.92
CA ALA A 64 13.14 11.40 28.77
C ALA A 64 13.18 10.39 27.60
N PRO A 65 12.12 10.25 26.79
CA PRO A 65 12.15 9.30 25.69
C PRO A 65 13.34 9.67 24.80
N THR A 66 14.36 8.81 24.80
CA THR A 66 15.39 8.79 23.75
C THR A 66 14.63 8.87 22.44
N ALA A 67 14.93 9.87 21.61
CA ALA A 67 14.38 9.96 20.26
C ALA A 67 14.53 8.57 19.62
N ALA A 68 13.40 7.89 19.37
CA ALA A 68 13.44 6.51 18.91
C ALA A 68 14.29 6.46 17.64
N ASP A 69 15.27 5.54 17.59
CA ASP A 69 16.06 5.34 16.38
C ASP A 69 15.09 5.08 15.22
N PRO A 70 15.11 5.87 14.13
CA PRO A 70 14.14 5.74 13.04
C PRO A 70 14.29 4.41 12.28
N PHE A 71 15.31 3.62 12.60
CA PHE A 71 15.60 2.30 12.06
C PHE A 71 15.47 1.19 13.12
N ALA A 72 14.96 1.47 14.31
CA ALA A 72 14.67 0.42 15.28
C ALA A 72 13.60 -0.52 14.70
N VAL A 73 13.94 -1.79 14.52
CA VAL A 73 13.00 -2.82 14.08
C VAL A 73 12.02 -3.10 15.22
N ILE A 74 10.79 -2.61 15.07
CA ILE A 74 9.71 -2.93 16.00
C ILE A 74 9.16 -4.31 15.63
N PRO A 75 9.03 -5.24 16.59
CA PRO A 75 8.45 -6.55 16.33
C PRO A 75 7.02 -6.45 15.78
N GLY A 76 6.81 -7.00 14.58
CA GLY A 76 5.51 -7.01 13.91
C GLY A 76 5.33 -5.92 12.85
N ASP A 77 6.23 -4.95 12.76
CA ASP A 77 6.21 -3.98 11.66
C ASP A 77 6.83 -4.56 10.38
N PRO A 78 6.31 -4.21 9.18
CA PRO A 78 6.86 -4.64 7.91
C PRO A 78 8.34 -4.27 7.78
N LEU A 79 9.18 -5.26 7.47
CA LEU A 79 10.60 -5.02 7.26
C LEU A 79 10.83 -4.19 5.99
N PRO A 80 11.79 -3.24 6.02
CA PRO A 80 12.15 -2.47 4.82
C PRO A 80 12.66 -3.41 3.72
N ILE A 81 12.25 -3.15 2.48
CA ILE A 81 12.70 -3.93 1.32
C ILE A 81 14.21 -3.66 1.12
N PRO A 82 15.05 -4.69 1.01
CA PRO A 82 16.49 -4.50 0.81
C PRO A 82 16.81 -3.68 -0.44
N GLU A 83 17.76 -2.75 -0.33
CA GLU A 83 18.26 -1.99 -1.47
C GLU A 83 18.79 -2.93 -2.56
N GLY A 84 18.48 -2.65 -3.83
CA GLY A 84 18.83 -3.51 -4.96
C GLY A 84 17.84 -4.63 -5.27
N THR A 85 16.77 -4.78 -4.48
CA THR A 85 15.64 -5.65 -4.84
C THR A 85 14.95 -5.12 -6.11
N PRO A 86 14.76 -5.93 -7.16
CA PRO A 86 14.05 -5.50 -8.37
C PRO A 86 12.60 -5.14 -8.10
N GLU A 87 12.02 -4.31 -8.97
CA GLU A 87 10.60 -3.96 -8.91
C GLU A 87 9.70 -5.21 -8.85
N GLY A 88 8.69 -5.15 -7.98
CA GLY A 88 7.71 -6.21 -7.80
C GLY A 88 8.23 -7.42 -7.02
N GLN A 89 9.46 -7.38 -6.50
CA GLN A 89 9.98 -8.39 -5.57
C GLN A 89 10.02 -7.86 -4.14
N ASN A 90 9.86 -8.78 -3.19
CA ASN A 90 10.10 -8.58 -1.78
C ASN A 90 10.67 -9.89 -1.21
N PRO A 91 11.95 -9.96 -0.85
CA PRO A 91 12.56 -11.17 -0.29
C PRO A 91 12.26 -11.39 1.20
N ASN A 92 11.68 -10.39 1.88
CA ASN A 92 11.42 -10.47 3.30
C ASN A 92 10.31 -11.50 3.57
N PRO A 93 10.30 -12.19 4.71
CA PRO A 93 9.12 -12.93 5.13
C PRO A 93 7.97 -11.97 5.45
N PHE A 94 6.74 -12.39 5.20
CA PHE A 94 5.56 -11.67 5.69
C PHE A 94 5.50 -11.76 7.21
N VAL A 95 5.14 -10.65 7.87
CA VAL A 95 5.01 -10.54 9.33
C VAL A 95 3.60 -10.08 9.71
N GLY A 96 3.14 -10.50 10.89
CA GLY A 96 1.81 -10.16 11.39
C GLY A 96 0.71 -11.14 10.97
N GLN A 97 -0.54 -10.69 11.06
CA GLN A 97 -1.71 -11.52 10.77
C GLN A 97 -1.97 -11.60 9.26
N PRO A 98 -2.04 -12.79 8.65
CA PRO A 98 -2.35 -12.93 7.24
C PRO A 98 -3.77 -12.44 6.94
N PRO A 99 -3.96 -11.61 5.90
CA PRO A 99 -5.26 -10.98 5.64
C PRO A 99 -6.22 -11.85 4.82
N PHE A 100 -5.79 -13.03 4.40
CA PHE A 100 -6.60 -14.01 3.67
C PHE A 100 -6.23 -15.44 4.06
N VAL A 101 -7.16 -16.37 3.76
CA VAL A 101 -6.91 -17.81 3.91
C VAL A 101 -5.78 -18.23 2.95
N PRO A 102 -4.88 -19.16 3.33
CA PRO A 102 -3.77 -19.59 2.49
C PRO A 102 -4.20 -19.89 1.05
N PRO A 103 -3.61 -19.20 0.05
CA PRO A 103 -3.91 -19.44 -1.35
C PRO A 103 -3.21 -20.72 -1.82
N SER A 104 -3.57 -21.17 -3.01
CA SER A 104 -2.82 -22.20 -3.73
C SER A 104 -1.94 -21.57 -4.81
N PHE A 105 -0.80 -22.21 -5.09
CA PHE A 105 0.20 -21.70 -6.02
C PHE A 105 0.36 -22.59 -7.25
N ASN A 106 0.65 -21.95 -8.38
CA ASN A 106 1.11 -22.65 -9.58
C ASN A 106 2.25 -21.82 -10.22
N PRO A 107 3.43 -22.38 -10.54
CA PRO A 107 3.88 -23.75 -10.28
C PRO A 107 3.82 -24.14 -8.81
N THR A 108 3.66 -25.43 -8.55
CA THR A 108 3.72 -25.98 -7.19
C THR A 108 5.17 -25.99 -6.69
N ASN A 109 5.34 -26.07 -5.37
CA ASN A 109 6.67 -26.13 -4.76
C ASN A 109 7.51 -27.28 -5.37
N GLY A 110 8.79 -27.00 -5.64
CA GLY A 110 9.73 -27.97 -6.24
C GLY A 110 9.48 -28.32 -7.71
N SER A 111 8.57 -27.64 -8.41
CA SER A 111 8.27 -27.94 -9.82
C SER A 111 9.23 -27.24 -10.79
N ILE A 112 9.64 -27.94 -11.84
CA ILE A 112 10.34 -27.35 -12.99
C ILE A 112 9.31 -26.75 -13.95
N ALA A 113 9.56 -25.53 -14.40
CA ALA A 113 8.67 -24.76 -15.25
C ALA A 113 9.43 -24.18 -16.47
N GLY A 114 8.70 -23.96 -17.56
CA GLY A 114 9.28 -23.26 -18.72
C GLY A 114 9.48 -21.76 -18.48
N ALA A 115 10.36 -21.15 -19.25
CA ALA A 115 10.79 -19.75 -19.08
C ALA A 115 9.68 -18.69 -19.20
N ALA A 116 8.53 -19.04 -19.80
CA ALA A 116 7.39 -18.14 -19.96
C ALA A 116 6.32 -18.29 -18.86
N LYS A 117 6.53 -19.17 -17.88
CA LYS A 117 5.48 -19.53 -16.93
C LYS A 117 5.32 -18.47 -15.83
N PRO A 118 4.15 -17.82 -15.69
CA PRO A 118 3.91 -16.92 -14.57
C PRO A 118 3.70 -17.70 -13.27
N ILE A 119 3.78 -16.99 -12.15
CA ILE A 119 3.38 -17.47 -10.83
C ILE A 119 1.91 -17.08 -10.62
N TYR A 120 1.09 -18.06 -10.27
CA TYR A 120 -0.34 -17.93 -10.05
C TYR A 120 -0.56 -18.04 -8.55
N ILE A 121 -1.27 -17.07 -7.99
CA ILE A 121 -1.74 -17.07 -6.62
C ILE A 121 -3.27 -17.13 -6.68
N ASN A 122 -3.82 -18.30 -6.36
CA ASN A 122 -5.27 -18.53 -6.38
C ASN A 122 -5.82 -18.44 -4.95
N PHE A 123 -6.58 -17.39 -4.69
CA PHE A 123 -7.25 -17.18 -3.41
C PHE A 123 -8.51 -18.04 -3.31
N GLN A 124 -8.82 -18.50 -2.10
CA GLN A 124 -10.02 -19.31 -1.85
C GLN A 124 -11.32 -18.49 -1.92
N ARG A 125 -11.22 -17.16 -1.80
CA ARG A 125 -12.34 -16.22 -1.81
C ARG A 125 -11.98 -14.97 -2.62
N PRO A 126 -12.96 -14.24 -3.17
CA PRO A 126 -12.71 -12.97 -3.85
C PRO A 126 -12.04 -11.95 -2.93
N ILE A 127 -11.05 -11.23 -3.45
CA ILE A 127 -10.31 -10.19 -2.73
C ILE A 127 -10.87 -8.81 -3.11
N ALA A 128 -11.47 -8.12 -2.14
CA ALA A 128 -11.98 -6.77 -2.33
C ALA A 128 -10.86 -5.72 -2.36
N ASN A 129 -9.92 -5.79 -1.40
CA ASN A 129 -8.75 -4.91 -1.36
C ASN A 129 -7.56 -5.59 -2.02
N ARG A 130 -7.40 -5.31 -3.32
CA ARG A 130 -6.35 -5.90 -4.17
C ARG A 130 -4.94 -5.43 -3.78
N GLN A 131 -4.79 -4.19 -3.31
CA GLN A 131 -3.49 -3.65 -2.92
C GLN A 131 -3.00 -4.36 -1.66
N MET A 132 -3.86 -4.48 -0.64
CA MET A 132 -3.54 -5.22 0.58
C MET A 132 -3.06 -6.65 0.28
N ALA A 133 -3.68 -7.33 -0.70
CA ALA A 133 -3.25 -8.67 -1.07
C ALA A 133 -1.91 -8.69 -1.82
N GLN A 134 -1.59 -7.67 -2.62
CA GLN A 134 -0.27 -7.54 -3.24
C GLN A 134 0.81 -7.24 -2.20
N ASP A 135 0.51 -6.37 -1.22
CA ASP A 135 1.43 -6.03 -0.13
C ASP A 135 1.77 -7.26 0.74
N ALA A 136 0.82 -8.18 0.90
CA ALA A 136 1.02 -9.43 1.66
C ALA A 136 1.67 -10.57 0.84
N VAL A 137 1.80 -10.43 -0.48
CA VAL A 137 2.41 -11.46 -1.34
C VAL A 137 3.82 -11.05 -1.69
N HIS A 138 4.79 -11.78 -1.13
CA HIS A 138 6.21 -11.51 -1.31
C HIS A 138 6.80 -12.48 -2.34
N ILE A 139 7.44 -11.95 -3.38
CA ILE A 139 8.07 -12.72 -4.44
C ILE A 139 9.58 -12.45 -4.43
N SER A 140 10.37 -13.50 -4.54
CA SER A 140 11.82 -13.39 -4.74
C SER A 140 12.31 -14.43 -5.75
N SER A 141 13.44 -14.14 -6.39
CA SER A 141 14.07 -15.07 -7.33
C SER A 141 15.59 -15.00 -7.28
N ASN A 142 16.24 -16.06 -7.73
CA ASN A 142 17.67 -16.09 -7.98
C ASN A 142 17.93 -16.65 -9.40
N PRO A 143 18.49 -15.87 -10.34
CA PRO A 143 18.89 -14.47 -10.19
C PRO A 143 17.67 -13.53 -9.99
N PRO A 144 17.87 -12.34 -9.39
CA PRO A 144 16.80 -11.38 -9.15
C PRO A 144 16.32 -10.77 -10.48
N VAL A 145 15.00 -10.77 -10.72
CA VAL A 145 14.41 -10.25 -11.96
C VAL A 145 13.25 -9.30 -11.68
N ALA A 146 13.19 -8.18 -12.40
CA ALA A 146 12.07 -7.25 -12.29
C ALA A 146 10.78 -7.89 -12.82
N GLY A 147 9.70 -7.70 -12.09
CA GLY A 147 8.39 -8.24 -12.46
C GLY A 147 7.25 -7.40 -11.91
N ARG A 148 6.03 -7.84 -12.18
CA ARG A 148 4.83 -7.12 -11.78
C ARG A 148 3.68 -8.05 -11.47
N PHE A 149 2.84 -7.59 -10.56
CA PHE A 149 1.55 -8.19 -10.28
C PHE A 149 0.49 -7.79 -11.31
N TYR A 150 -0.42 -8.70 -11.62
CA TYR A 150 -1.62 -8.42 -12.39
C TYR A 150 -2.76 -9.33 -11.95
N TRP A 151 -3.95 -8.75 -11.84
CA TRP A 151 -5.16 -9.48 -11.48
C TRP A 151 -5.84 -10.00 -12.75
N VAL A 152 -6.17 -11.29 -12.76
CA VAL A 152 -6.94 -11.91 -13.86
C VAL A 152 -8.43 -12.01 -13.49
N THR A 153 -8.72 -12.31 -12.24
CA THR A 153 -10.07 -12.33 -11.64
C THR A 153 -9.95 -11.84 -10.19
N ASP A 154 -11.06 -11.63 -9.48
CA ASP A 154 -11.01 -11.28 -8.04
C ASP A 154 -10.42 -12.37 -7.15
N THR A 155 -10.21 -13.57 -7.67
CA THR A 155 -9.64 -14.73 -6.98
C THR A 155 -8.28 -15.14 -7.51
N GLN A 156 -7.79 -14.52 -8.58
CA GLN A 156 -6.53 -14.90 -9.22
C GLN A 156 -5.63 -13.69 -9.44
N LEU A 157 -4.59 -13.62 -8.61
CA LEU A 157 -3.45 -12.74 -8.80
C LEU A 157 -2.34 -13.53 -9.50
N ARG A 158 -1.65 -12.87 -10.41
CA ARG A 158 -0.48 -13.44 -11.07
C ARG A 158 0.69 -12.49 -10.94
N TRP A 159 1.88 -13.08 -10.92
CA TRP A 159 3.13 -12.37 -11.01
C TRP A 159 3.93 -12.93 -12.19
N ARG A 160 4.61 -12.06 -12.93
CA ARG A 160 5.54 -12.48 -13.98
C ARG A 160 6.73 -11.53 -14.05
N PRO A 161 7.90 -12.03 -14.49
CA PRO A 161 8.95 -11.14 -14.95
C PRO A 161 8.48 -10.33 -16.16
N GLN A 162 9.12 -9.18 -16.35
CA GLN A 162 8.89 -8.33 -17.52
C GLN A 162 9.17 -9.12 -18.81
N ASP A 163 10.33 -9.76 -18.84
CA ASP A 163 10.79 -10.65 -19.91
C ASP A 163 10.54 -12.13 -19.54
N PHE A 164 11.29 -13.04 -20.16
CA PHE A 164 11.29 -14.46 -19.78
C PHE A 164 12.15 -14.70 -18.55
N TRP A 165 11.84 -15.77 -17.80
CA TRP A 165 12.73 -16.26 -16.77
C TRP A 165 14.09 -16.66 -17.38
N PRO A 166 15.21 -16.31 -16.73
CA PRO A 166 16.52 -16.83 -17.10
C PRO A 166 16.53 -18.36 -16.90
N ALA A 167 17.30 -19.05 -17.72
CA ALA A 167 17.47 -20.49 -17.57
C ALA A 167 18.21 -20.80 -16.26
N GLY A 168 17.75 -21.84 -15.53
CA GLY A 168 18.31 -22.26 -14.24
C GLY A 168 17.58 -23.46 -13.65
#